data_AF-A0A9E4J458-F1
#
_entry.id   AF-A0A9E4J458-F1
#
_cell.length_a   1.000
_cell.length_b   1.000
_cell.length_c   1.000
_cell.angle_alpha   90.00
_cell.angle_beta   90.00
_cell.angle_gamma   90.00
#
_symmetry.space_group_name_H-M   'P 1'
#
loop_
_entity.id
_entity.type
_entity.pdbx_description
1 polymer ?
#
loop_
_entity_poly.entity_id
_entity_poly.type
_entity_poly.pdbx_seq_one_letter_code
_entity_poly.pdbx_strand_id
1 'polypeptide(L)'
;MKWRAFAVVLPVAGFLIVACGPAPVPVEVVDLVSEFRYAEVRRERRLVDLGTPSAAAALVGGWSWNETDPRGATFVWAVGPRSEVGVFLAWARDLEVRMRCRAFRYPGAPAQIVDVLWDGVEVASLRLEAGFSEGGFVVPAERATPGSHRLALVPAYFGRPERTGQAGPAPRHSRKLSFACDWIALGDGPMAGEARGEGDTLWIAAASEVSFFLEPAQDLELRWEGSAPRGVSSLDVVWEVEGAAPVTASITQESVPPLPLPMPPVGVQGTETAAGDWLATVRPARLTLRAAGGAAASSGEEAGVVLRGPRLTADQRGSPPPDRVAEGPSLEEPGVPAPSSPGVERRPDSILLWIVDTLRVDRLGFHGHERPVSPNFDALAERSTVFERAIAQSSWTRPTVATLLTGVGPERHGIRELSHGMEESFATLPERLRELGYATAGFSANANVTADTGFAQGFDRFEYAAV
;
A
#
# COMPACT_ATOMS: atom_id res chain seq x y z
N MET A 1 61.74 62.90 4.93
CA MET A 1 60.28 63.15 4.91
C MET A 1 59.67 62.32 3.78
N LYS A 2 58.84 61.32 4.16
CA LYS A 2 57.74 60.65 3.44
C LYS A 2 57.93 59.98 2.05
N TRP A 3 58.10 58.65 2.11
CA TRP A 3 57.45 57.53 1.41
C TRP A 3 57.17 57.55 -0.11
N ARG A 4 57.73 56.55 -0.83
CA ARG A 4 57.00 55.70 -1.79
C ARG A 4 57.53 54.26 -1.75
N ALA A 5 56.60 53.32 -1.67
CA ALA A 5 56.82 51.88 -1.69
C ALA A 5 57.07 51.37 -3.12
N PHE A 6 57.88 50.32 -3.24
CA PHE A 6 57.85 49.38 -4.36
C PHE A 6 57.88 47.96 -3.81
N ALA A 7 56.82 47.20 -4.11
CA ALA A 7 56.72 45.78 -3.83
C ALA A 7 57.53 44.99 -4.86
N VAL A 8 58.37 44.08 -4.40
CA VAL A 8 59.04 43.07 -5.22
C VAL A 8 58.20 41.80 -5.12
N VAL A 9 57.59 41.39 -6.23
CA VAL A 9 56.90 40.12 -6.37
C VAL A 9 57.92 39.07 -6.83
N LEU A 10 58.16 38.06 -6.00
CA LEU A 10 58.87 36.82 -6.36
C LEU A 10 57.86 35.82 -6.95
N PRO A 11 58.15 35.14 -8.07
CA PRO A 11 57.26 34.12 -8.60
C PRO A 11 57.55 32.78 -7.90
N VAL A 12 56.56 32.24 -7.18
CA VAL A 12 56.57 30.84 -6.76
C VAL A 12 55.79 30.06 -7.80
N ALA A 13 56.50 29.25 -8.58
CA ALA A 13 55.91 28.30 -9.51
C ALA A 13 55.24 27.15 -8.70
N GLY A 14 53.91 27.15 -8.65
CA GLY A 14 53.13 26.03 -8.13
C GLY A 14 52.96 24.96 -9.20
N PHE A 15 53.49 23.77 -8.93
CA PHE A 15 53.16 22.56 -9.68
C PHE A 15 51.74 22.12 -9.29
N LEU A 16 50.82 22.10 -10.25
CA LEU A 16 49.50 21.50 -10.11
C LEU A 16 49.60 20.03 -10.52
N ILE A 17 49.54 19.11 -9.56
CA ILE A 17 49.36 17.68 -9.85
C ILE A 17 47.84 17.46 -9.92
N VAL A 18 47.31 17.30 -11.13
CA VAL A 18 45.94 16.83 -11.34
C VAL A 18 45.98 15.30 -11.32
N ALA A 19 45.53 14.71 -10.21
CA ALA A 19 45.20 13.30 -10.16
C ALA A 19 43.72 13.13 -10.53
N CYS A 20 43.44 12.55 -11.70
CA CYS A 20 42.11 12.00 -11.98
C CYS A 20 41.95 10.71 -11.17
N GLY A 21 41.17 10.77 -10.10
CA GLY A 21 40.64 9.56 -9.47
C GLY A 21 39.66 8.84 -10.42
N PRO A 22 39.50 7.52 -10.31
CA PRO A 22 38.43 6.82 -11.04
C PRO A 22 37.09 7.44 -10.67
N ALA A 23 36.18 7.55 -11.66
CA ALA A 23 34.83 8.03 -11.42
C ALA A 23 34.23 7.31 -10.19
N PRO A 24 33.56 8.04 -9.27
CA PRO A 24 33.02 7.43 -8.06
C PRO A 24 32.10 6.27 -8.45
N VAL A 25 32.42 5.07 -7.95
CA VAL A 25 31.61 3.88 -8.17
C VAL A 25 30.30 4.09 -7.41
N PRO A 26 29.14 4.02 -8.08
CA PRO A 26 27.86 4.09 -7.38
C PRO A 26 27.81 2.98 -6.33
N VAL A 27 27.49 3.33 -5.08
CA VAL A 27 27.24 2.32 -4.06
C VAL A 27 25.86 1.75 -4.37
N GLU A 28 25.80 0.46 -4.70
CA GLU A 28 24.55 -0.28 -4.82
C GLU A 28 23.86 -0.30 -3.46
N VAL A 29 22.63 0.21 -3.39
CA VAL A 29 21.86 0.30 -2.14
C VAL A 29 20.77 -0.76 -2.10
N VAL A 30 20.13 -1.04 -3.24
CA VAL A 30 19.02 -2.01 -3.31
C VAL A 30 19.07 -2.80 -4.62
N ASP A 31 18.98 -4.13 -4.52
CA ASP A 31 18.73 -5.03 -5.65
C ASP A 31 17.24 -5.37 -5.76
N LEU A 32 16.59 -4.89 -6.83
CA LEU A 32 15.15 -5.07 -7.01
C LEU A 32 14.75 -6.52 -7.29
N VAL A 33 15.66 -7.37 -7.78
CA VAL A 33 15.37 -8.80 -7.98
C VAL A 33 15.30 -9.49 -6.61
N SER A 34 16.27 -9.23 -5.75
CA SER A 34 16.31 -9.76 -4.37
C SER A 34 15.15 -9.24 -3.51
N GLU A 35 14.73 -8.00 -3.73
CA GLU A 35 13.61 -7.38 -3.01
C GLU A 35 12.23 -7.71 -3.61
N PHE A 36 12.16 -8.39 -4.76
CA PHE A 36 10.90 -8.67 -5.45
C PHE A 36 9.85 -9.38 -4.57
N ARG A 37 10.29 -10.26 -3.66
CA ARG A 37 9.39 -10.96 -2.71
C ARG A 37 8.61 -10.01 -1.79
N TYR A 38 9.09 -8.78 -1.60
CA TYR A 38 8.44 -7.75 -0.80
C TYR A 38 7.71 -6.72 -1.65
N ALA A 39 7.85 -6.78 -2.97
CA ALA A 39 7.19 -5.87 -3.88
C ALA A 39 5.66 -6.10 -3.88
N GLU A 40 4.91 -5.02 -4.02
CA GLU A 40 3.49 -5.09 -4.30
C GLU A 40 3.30 -5.35 -5.79
N VAL A 41 2.57 -6.41 -6.13
CA VAL A 41 2.22 -6.73 -7.52
C VAL A 41 0.73 -6.52 -7.73
N ARG A 42 0.38 -5.65 -8.67
CA ARG A 42 -1.01 -5.43 -9.08
C ARG A 42 -1.21 -5.78 -10.54
N ARG A 43 -2.36 -6.37 -10.84
CA ARG A 43 -2.68 -6.94 -12.15
C ARG A 43 -4.05 -6.44 -12.58
N GLU A 44 -4.18 -6.04 -13.84
CA GLU A 44 -5.50 -5.76 -14.40
C GLU A 44 -6.35 -7.03 -14.36
N ARG A 45 -7.58 -6.90 -13.86
CA ARG A 45 -8.58 -7.97 -13.94
C ARG A 45 -9.45 -7.72 -15.16
N ARG A 46 -9.63 -8.73 -16.01
CA ARG A 46 -10.62 -8.66 -17.11
C ARG A 46 -12.04 -8.89 -16.63
N LEU A 47 -12.19 -9.65 -15.56
CA LEU A 47 -13.47 -10.07 -15.02
C LEU A 47 -13.42 -10.00 -13.50
N VAL A 48 -14.43 -9.36 -12.92
CA VAL A 48 -14.79 -9.51 -11.52
C VAL A 48 -16.02 -10.41 -11.50
N ASP A 49 -15.81 -11.67 -11.13
CA ASP A 49 -16.91 -12.62 -10.90
C ASP A 49 -17.42 -12.42 -9.47
N LEU A 50 -18.40 -11.53 -9.31
CA LEU A 50 -18.91 -11.14 -7.99
C LEU A 50 -19.55 -12.33 -7.27
N GLY A 51 -19.99 -13.34 -8.01
CA GLY A 51 -20.54 -14.59 -7.49
C GLY A 51 -19.52 -15.51 -6.82
N THR A 52 -18.22 -15.19 -6.83
CA THR A 52 -17.17 -16.01 -6.20
C THR A 52 -16.43 -15.28 -5.08
N PRO A 53 -15.81 -16.00 -4.13
CA PRO A 53 -14.93 -15.40 -3.12
C PRO A 53 -13.75 -14.61 -3.72
N SER A 54 -13.33 -14.94 -4.95
CA SER A 54 -12.22 -14.27 -5.64
C SER A 54 -12.49 -12.78 -5.93
N ALA A 55 -13.75 -12.36 -5.94
CA ALA A 55 -14.13 -10.97 -6.10
C ALA A 55 -14.01 -10.14 -4.81
N ALA A 56 -13.84 -10.76 -3.63
CA ALA A 56 -13.81 -10.04 -2.36
C ALA A 56 -12.80 -8.87 -2.34
N ALA A 57 -11.63 -9.07 -2.94
CA ALA A 57 -10.60 -8.03 -3.06
C ALA A 57 -10.99 -6.84 -3.96
N ALA A 58 -11.97 -7.02 -4.85
CA ALA A 58 -12.51 -5.97 -5.70
C ALA A 58 -13.77 -5.31 -5.10
N LEU A 59 -14.50 -5.98 -4.20
CA LEU A 59 -15.71 -5.44 -3.59
C LEU A 59 -15.34 -4.47 -2.45
N VAL A 60 -15.38 -3.17 -2.72
CA VAL A 60 -14.99 -2.13 -1.75
C VAL A 60 -16.07 -1.94 -0.69
N GLY A 61 -17.35 -1.93 -1.09
CA GLY A 61 -18.45 -1.74 -0.14
C GLY A 61 -19.83 -1.79 -0.79
N GLY A 62 -20.86 -1.96 0.04
CA GLY A 62 -22.26 -1.96 -0.44
C GLY A 62 -22.70 -3.26 -1.13
N TRP A 63 -22.01 -4.37 -0.88
CA TRP A 63 -22.33 -5.69 -1.43
C TRP A 63 -22.71 -6.66 -0.30
N SER A 64 -23.60 -7.61 -0.61
CA SER A 64 -23.93 -8.72 0.28
C SER A 64 -22.96 -9.88 0.11
N TRP A 65 -23.19 -10.95 0.88
CA TRP A 65 -22.60 -12.25 0.61
C TRP A 65 -23.13 -12.86 -0.71
N ASN A 66 -22.40 -13.87 -1.19
CA ASN A 66 -22.68 -14.64 -2.39
C ASN A 66 -23.95 -15.48 -2.22
N GLU A 67 -24.82 -15.46 -3.23
CA GLU A 67 -26.03 -16.25 -3.33
C GLU A 67 -26.04 -17.03 -4.64
N THR A 68 -26.83 -18.09 -4.70
CA THR A 68 -26.95 -18.95 -5.87
C THR A 68 -28.41 -18.98 -6.31
N ASP A 69 -28.65 -18.77 -7.60
CA ASP A 69 -29.98 -18.91 -8.18
C ASP A 69 -30.36 -20.41 -8.35
N PRO A 70 -31.64 -20.74 -8.56
CA PRO A 70 -32.07 -22.14 -8.74
C PRO A 70 -31.44 -22.88 -9.94
N ARG A 71 -30.78 -22.17 -10.86
CA ARG A 71 -30.07 -22.73 -12.01
C ARG A 71 -28.56 -22.85 -11.76
N GLY A 72 -28.10 -22.54 -10.55
CA GLY A 72 -26.70 -22.65 -10.14
C GLY A 72 -25.86 -21.40 -10.41
N ALA A 73 -26.43 -20.32 -10.95
CA ALA A 73 -25.68 -19.09 -11.19
C ALA A 73 -25.43 -18.34 -9.87
N THR A 74 -24.19 -17.96 -9.60
CA THR A 74 -23.80 -17.21 -8.41
C THR A 74 -23.92 -15.71 -8.63
N PHE A 75 -24.29 -14.96 -7.60
CA PHE A 75 -24.41 -13.50 -7.66
C PHE A 75 -24.30 -12.87 -6.28
N VAL A 76 -24.17 -11.55 -6.20
CA VAL A 76 -24.28 -10.76 -4.97
C VAL A 76 -25.33 -9.68 -5.11
N TRP A 77 -25.99 -9.32 -4.00
CA TRP A 77 -26.87 -8.17 -3.97
C TRP A 77 -26.09 -6.90 -3.63
N ALA A 78 -26.40 -5.83 -4.33
CA ALA A 78 -26.16 -4.47 -3.88
C ALA A 78 -27.07 -4.13 -2.70
N VAL A 79 -26.49 -3.53 -1.65
CA VAL A 79 -27.17 -3.21 -0.40
C VAL A 79 -27.13 -1.72 -0.14
N GLY A 80 -28.31 -1.11 -0.05
CA GLY A 80 -28.46 0.31 0.26
C GLY A 80 -28.26 1.23 -0.96
N PRO A 81 -27.80 2.47 -0.73
CA PRO A 81 -27.80 3.53 -1.74
C PRO A 81 -26.60 3.52 -2.67
N ARG A 82 -25.59 2.67 -2.44
CA ARG A 82 -24.32 2.71 -3.17
C ARG A 82 -23.55 1.42 -3.00
N SER A 83 -23.00 0.92 -4.09
CA SER A 83 -22.12 -0.25 -4.13
C SER A 83 -20.88 0.07 -4.96
N GLU A 84 -19.71 -0.33 -4.49
CA GLU A 84 -18.42 0.07 -5.09
C GLU A 84 -17.55 -1.14 -5.42
N VAL A 85 -16.90 -1.06 -6.59
CA VAL A 85 -15.91 -2.02 -7.06
C VAL A 85 -14.59 -1.28 -7.32
N GLY A 86 -13.50 -1.82 -6.80
CA GLY A 86 -12.16 -1.36 -7.06
C GLY A 86 -11.68 -1.90 -8.40
N VAL A 87 -11.19 -1.02 -9.26
CA VAL A 87 -10.64 -1.36 -10.57
C VAL A 87 -9.19 -0.89 -10.62
N PHE A 88 -8.30 -1.72 -11.15
CA PHE A 88 -6.93 -1.32 -11.44
C PHE A 88 -6.70 -1.37 -12.94
N LEU A 89 -6.09 -0.32 -13.48
CA LEU A 89 -5.68 -0.20 -14.88
C LEU A 89 -4.17 0.04 -14.93
N ALA A 90 -3.45 -0.70 -15.76
CA ALA A 90 -2.03 -0.53 -15.99
C ALA A 90 -1.74 0.46 -17.13
N TRP A 91 -2.74 0.88 -17.90
CA TRP A 91 -2.55 1.85 -18.98
C TRP A 91 -3.85 2.59 -19.33
N ALA A 92 -3.72 3.75 -19.96
CA ALA A 92 -4.85 4.56 -20.37
C ALA A 92 -5.52 4.03 -21.65
N ARG A 93 -6.85 3.88 -21.65
CA ARG A 93 -7.62 3.47 -22.84
C ARG A 93 -9.11 3.78 -22.68
N ASP A 94 -9.83 3.81 -23.80
CA ASP A 94 -11.29 3.67 -23.74
C ASP A 94 -11.62 2.29 -23.18
N LEU A 95 -12.20 2.27 -21.98
CA LEU A 95 -12.48 1.04 -21.26
C LEU A 95 -13.94 0.66 -21.46
N GLU A 96 -14.18 -0.36 -22.28
CA GLU A 96 -15.49 -0.99 -22.36
C GLU A 96 -15.76 -1.79 -21.08
N VAL A 97 -16.82 -1.42 -20.37
CA VAL A 97 -17.29 -2.13 -19.18
C VAL A 97 -18.61 -2.79 -19.51
N ARG A 98 -18.68 -4.10 -19.29
CA ARG A 98 -19.91 -4.89 -19.40
C ARG A 98 -20.26 -5.50 -18.06
N MET A 99 -21.53 -5.60 -17.76
CA MET A 99 -21.99 -6.21 -16.51
C MET A 99 -23.30 -6.95 -16.71
N ARG A 100 -23.47 -8.03 -15.95
CA ARG A 100 -24.69 -8.82 -15.94
C ARG A 100 -25.40 -8.65 -14.61
N CYS A 101 -26.51 -7.91 -14.63
CA CYS A 101 -27.22 -7.54 -13.42
C CYS A 101 -28.74 -7.68 -13.59
N ARG A 102 -29.47 -7.66 -12.47
CA ARG A 102 -30.93 -7.66 -12.40
C ARG A 102 -31.44 -6.70 -11.33
N ALA A 103 -32.60 -6.13 -11.54
CA ALA A 103 -33.25 -5.23 -10.57
C ALA A 103 -33.83 -5.99 -9.37
N PHE A 104 -33.71 -5.40 -8.16
CA PHE A 104 -34.66 -5.68 -7.08
C PHE A 104 -36.00 -5.10 -7.50
N ARG A 105 -37.12 -5.79 -7.26
CA ARG A 105 -38.46 -5.28 -7.64
C ARG A 105 -39.47 -5.46 -6.52
N TYR A 106 -40.64 -4.89 -6.71
CA TYR A 106 -41.83 -5.13 -5.91
C TYR A 106 -43.06 -4.71 -6.71
N PRO A 107 -44.29 -5.12 -6.31
CA PRO A 107 -45.49 -4.66 -6.99
C PRO A 107 -45.56 -3.13 -7.04
N GLY A 108 -45.65 -2.56 -8.24
CA GLY A 108 -45.66 -1.10 -8.46
C GLY A 108 -44.30 -0.42 -8.37
N ALA A 109 -43.19 -1.16 -8.27
CA ALA A 109 -41.86 -0.56 -8.25
C ALA A 109 -41.56 0.22 -9.53
N PRO A 110 -40.94 1.40 -9.44
CA PRO A 110 -40.46 2.13 -10.61
C PRO A 110 -39.36 1.33 -11.32
N ALA A 111 -38.96 1.81 -12.51
CA ALA A 111 -37.80 1.26 -13.18
C ALA A 111 -36.55 1.43 -12.31
N GLN A 112 -35.77 0.35 -12.16
CA GLN A 112 -34.50 0.42 -11.47
C GLN A 112 -33.47 0.99 -12.43
N ILE A 113 -33.13 2.26 -12.23
CA ILE A 113 -32.01 2.93 -12.91
C ILE A 113 -30.81 2.87 -11.96
N VAL A 114 -29.63 2.62 -12.50
CA VAL A 114 -28.37 2.60 -11.76
C VAL A 114 -27.43 3.57 -12.44
N ASP A 115 -27.15 4.68 -11.77
CA ASP A 115 -26.16 5.65 -12.21
C ASP A 115 -24.78 5.11 -11.89
N VAL A 116 -23.88 5.21 -12.87
CA VAL A 116 -22.54 4.64 -12.81
C VAL A 116 -21.54 5.78 -12.72
N LEU A 117 -20.79 5.81 -11.62
CA LEU A 117 -19.79 6.82 -11.35
C LEU A 117 -18.39 6.20 -11.41
N TRP A 118 -17.50 6.81 -12.18
CA TRP A 118 -16.08 6.51 -12.22
C TRP A 118 -15.33 7.59 -11.44
N ASP A 119 -14.72 7.21 -10.32
CA ASP A 119 -14.06 8.13 -9.36
C ASP A 119 -14.96 9.30 -8.94
N GLY A 120 -16.25 9.03 -8.78
CA GLY A 120 -17.24 10.01 -8.34
C GLY A 120 -17.83 10.87 -9.46
N VAL A 121 -17.41 10.69 -10.73
CA VAL A 121 -18.04 11.35 -11.87
C VAL A 121 -18.91 10.37 -12.64
N GLU A 122 -20.16 10.77 -12.92
CA GLU A 122 -21.09 9.96 -13.70
C GLU A 122 -20.58 9.75 -15.13
N VAL A 123 -20.54 8.49 -15.55
CA VAL A 123 -20.10 8.07 -16.90
C VAL A 123 -21.19 7.33 -17.67
N ALA A 124 -22.20 6.80 -16.98
CA ALA A 124 -23.34 6.12 -17.60
C ALA A 124 -24.54 6.05 -16.65
N SER A 125 -25.72 5.75 -17.21
CA SER A 125 -26.92 5.40 -16.45
C SER A 125 -27.57 4.17 -17.09
N LEU A 126 -27.73 3.10 -16.30
CA LEU A 126 -28.16 1.79 -16.76
C LEU A 126 -29.56 1.46 -16.25
N ARG A 127 -30.46 1.10 -17.16
CA ARG A 127 -31.79 0.57 -16.80
C ARG A 127 -31.71 -0.94 -16.63
N LEU A 128 -32.04 -1.44 -15.43
CA LEU A 128 -31.99 -2.87 -15.13
C LEU A 128 -33.33 -3.59 -15.35
N GLU A 129 -33.25 -4.77 -15.95
CA GLU A 129 -34.39 -5.65 -16.16
C GLU A 129 -34.72 -6.50 -14.93
N ALA A 130 -35.90 -7.11 -14.94
CA ALA A 130 -36.33 -7.99 -13.84
C ALA A 130 -35.47 -9.28 -13.76
N GLY A 131 -35.08 -9.81 -14.92
CA GLY A 131 -34.13 -10.92 -15.03
C GLY A 131 -32.69 -10.42 -15.15
N PHE A 132 -31.73 -11.34 -15.02
CA PHE A 132 -30.34 -11.02 -15.34
C PHE A 132 -30.20 -10.71 -16.83
N SER A 133 -29.76 -9.51 -17.13
CA SER A 133 -29.47 -9.02 -18.47
C SER A 133 -28.10 -8.36 -18.51
N GLU A 134 -27.48 -8.38 -19.67
CA GLU A 134 -26.22 -7.68 -19.90
C GLU A 134 -26.47 -6.22 -20.28
N GLY A 135 -25.66 -5.34 -19.71
CA GLY A 135 -25.57 -3.93 -20.10
C GLY A 135 -24.10 -3.51 -20.10
N GLY A 136 -23.79 -2.46 -20.85
CA GLY A 136 -22.42 -1.96 -20.92
C GLY A 136 -22.35 -0.47 -21.22
N PHE A 137 -21.18 0.09 -20.97
CA PHE A 137 -20.83 1.49 -21.21
C PHE A 137 -19.33 1.61 -21.45
N VAL A 138 -18.88 2.76 -21.92
CA VAL A 138 -17.47 3.06 -22.14
C VAL A 138 -17.02 4.13 -21.16
N VAL A 139 -15.92 3.89 -20.45
CA VAL A 139 -15.21 4.94 -19.70
C VAL A 139 -14.17 5.53 -20.65
N PRO A 140 -14.23 6.84 -20.95
CA PRO A 140 -13.27 7.47 -21.85
C PRO A 140 -11.82 7.39 -21.35
N ALA A 141 -10.86 7.31 -22.28
CA ALA A 141 -9.44 7.20 -21.98
C ALA A 141 -8.89 8.33 -21.08
N GLU A 142 -9.49 9.53 -21.11
CA GLU A 142 -9.07 10.64 -20.25
C GLU A 142 -9.39 10.40 -18.77
N ARG A 143 -10.28 9.43 -18.47
CA ARG A 143 -10.69 9.03 -17.11
C ARG A 143 -10.20 7.65 -16.72
N ALA A 144 -10.17 6.73 -17.67
CA ALA A 144 -9.62 5.39 -17.49
C ALA A 144 -8.10 5.44 -17.64
N THR A 145 -7.44 6.18 -16.74
CA THR A 145 -5.99 6.38 -16.71
C THR A 145 -5.30 5.23 -15.97
N PRO A 146 -3.96 5.15 -15.94
CA PRO A 146 -3.25 4.13 -15.18
C PRO A 146 -3.39 4.37 -13.67
N GLY A 147 -3.74 3.34 -12.89
CA GLY A 147 -3.85 3.39 -11.43
C GLY A 147 -5.09 2.70 -10.87
N SER A 148 -5.41 3.03 -9.62
CA SER A 148 -6.61 2.54 -8.92
C SER A 148 -7.79 3.46 -9.15
N HIS A 149 -8.94 2.87 -9.46
CA HIS A 149 -10.20 3.56 -9.69
C HIS A 149 -11.33 2.95 -8.86
N ARG A 150 -12.36 3.76 -8.62
CA ARG A 150 -13.61 3.40 -7.96
C ARG A 150 -14.73 3.40 -9.00
N LEU A 151 -15.26 2.23 -9.31
CA LEU A 151 -16.53 2.08 -10.03
C LEU A 151 -17.66 2.00 -9.02
N ALA A 152 -18.47 3.05 -8.93
CA ALA A 152 -19.60 3.11 -8.03
C ALA A 152 -20.94 3.02 -8.76
N LEU A 153 -21.85 2.25 -8.20
CA LEU A 153 -23.18 1.99 -8.71
C LEU A 153 -24.20 2.57 -7.73
N VAL A 154 -24.98 3.54 -8.21
CA VAL A 154 -25.96 4.28 -7.40
C VAL A 154 -27.36 3.95 -7.89
N PRO A 155 -28.11 3.09 -7.19
CA PRO A 155 -29.45 2.72 -7.57
C PRO A 155 -30.48 3.82 -7.27
N ALA A 156 -31.45 4.00 -8.16
CA ALA A 156 -32.59 4.91 -7.98
C ALA A 156 -33.44 4.60 -6.73
N TYR A 157 -33.49 3.33 -6.31
CA TYR A 157 -34.13 2.91 -5.06
C TYR A 157 -33.51 1.65 -4.45
N PHE A 158 -33.84 1.41 -3.18
CA PHE A 158 -33.53 0.19 -2.44
C PHE A 158 -34.64 -0.09 -1.41
N GLY A 159 -34.84 -1.35 -1.01
CA GLY A 159 -35.90 -1.72 -0.08
C GLY A 159 -35.71 -3.06 0.61
N ARG A 160 -36.50 -3.32 1.66
CA ARG A 160 -36.48 -4.61 2.39
C ARG A 160 -37.45 -5.60 1.73
N PRO A 161 -37.02 -6.81 1.35
CA PRO A 161 -37.87 -7.81 0.70
C PRO A 161 -39.15 -8.18 1.48
N GLU A 162 -39.07 -8.22 2.81
CA GLU A 162 -40.22 -8.54 3.69
C GLU A 162 -41.34 -7.51 3.61
N ARG A 163 -40.98 -6.22 3.47
CA ARG A 163 -41.96 -5.14 3.36
C ARG A 163 -42.60 -5.08 1.98
N THR A 164 -42.01 -5.76 1.00
CA THR A 164 -42.45 -5.75 -0.39
C THR A 164 -43.03 -7.09 -0.86
N GLY A 165 -43.11 -8.10 0.03
CA GLY A 165 -43.67 -9.41 -0.28
C GLY A 165 -42.82 -10.29 -1.22
N GLN A 166 -41.54 -9.94 -1.43
CA GLN A 166 -40.62 -10.68 -2.31
C GLN A 166 -39.75 -11.72 -1.57
N ALA A 167 -39.87 -11.86 -0.26
CA ALA A 167 -39.12 -12.87 0.47
C ALA A 167 -39.59 -14.28 0.05
N GLY A 168 -38.71 -15.04 -0.63
CA GLY A 168 -38.88 -16.48 -0.81
C GLY A 168 -38.75 -17.23 0.54
N PRO A 169 -38.71 -18.58 0.56
CA PRO A 169 -38.66 -19.38 1.80
C PRO A 169 -37.35 -19.25 2.60
N ALA A 170 -36.48 -18.29 2.27
CA ALA A 170 -35.26 -17.96 2.98
C ALA A 170 -35.56 -17.15 4.28
N PRO A 171 -34.66 -17.20 5.29
CA PRO A 171 -34.88 -16.50 6.55
C PRO A 171 -35.09 -15.00 6.35
N ARG A 172 -35.89 -14.40 7.25
CA ARG A 172 -36.21 -12.97 7.34
C ARG A 172 -35.01 -12.08 6.91
N HIS A 173 -35.09 -11.52 5.69
CA HIS A 173 -34.07 -10.63 5.15
C HIS A 173 -34.23 -9.19 5.68
N SER A 174 -33.41 -8.83 6.67
CA SER A 174 -33.28 -7.47 7.22
C SER A 174 -32.60 -6.46 6.27
N ARG A 175 -31.96 -6.95 5.20
CA ARG A 175 -31.17 -6.17 4.24
C ARG A 175 -32.05 -5.26 3.37
N LYS A 176 -31.51 -4.11 3.00
CA LYS A 176 -32.11 -3.20 2.01
C LYS A 176 -31.48 -3.45 0.64
N LEU A 177 -32.15 -4.22 -0.22
CA LEU A 177 -31.64 -4.64 -1.53
C LEU A 177 -31.99 -3.61 -2.62
N SER A 178 -31.15 -3.49 -3.66
CA SER A 178 -31.38 -2.60 -4.81
C SER A 178 -31.27 -3.29 -6.17
N PHE A 179 -30.22 -4.07 -6.39
CA PHE A 179 -30.04 -4.90 -7.59
C PHE A 179 -29.07 -6.03 -7.27
N ALA A 180 -28.99 -7.04 -8.13
CA ALA A 180 -28.00 -8.10 -8.02
C ALA A 180 -27.14 -8.13 -9.27
N CYS A 181 -25.85 -8.44 -9.11
CA CYS A 181 -24.92 -8.63 -10.21
C CYS A 181 -24.19 -9.96 -10.08
N ASP A 182 -23.96 -10.57 -11.23
CA ASP A 182 -23.21 -11.81 -11.41
C ASP A 182 -21.73 -11.49 -11.64
N TRP A 183 -21.44 -10.77 -12.73
CA TRP A 183 -20.08 -10.37 -13.10
C TRP A 183 -20.00 -8.95 -13.67
N ILE A 184 -18.79 -8.39 -13.63
CA ILE A 184 -18.40 -7.15 -14.32
C ILE A 184 -17.12 -7.44 -15.13
N ALA A 185 -17.16 -7.23 -16.44
CA ALA A 185 -16.04 -7.34 -17.35
C ALA A 185 -15.44 -5.96 -17.67
N LEU A 186 -14.11 -5.89 -17.76
CA LEU A 186 -13.31 -4.65 -17.86
C LEU A 186 -12.46 -4.64 -19.15
N GLY A 187 -13.13 -4.74 -20.29
CA GLY A 187 -12.53 -4.74 -21.63
C GLY A 187 -11.81 -6.03 -22.02
N ASP A 188 -11.31 -6.07 -23.27
CA ASP A 188 -10.70 -7.25 -23.89
C ASP A 188 -9.15 -7.20 -23.98
N GLY A 189 -8.51 -6.23 -23.30
CA GLY A 189 -7.04 -6.06 -23.26
C GLY A 189 -6.31 -7.25 -22.62
N PRO A 190 -5.01 -7.53 -22.89
CA PRO A 190 -4.30 -8.80 -22.61
C PRO A 190 -4.51 -9.35 -21.19
N MET A 191 -4.54 -10.67 -21.01
CA MET A 191 -4.58 -11.26 -19.67
C MET A 191 -3.25 -10.97 -18.97
N ALA A 192 -3.33 -10.33 -17.79
CA ALA A 192 -2.14 -10.05 -17.01
C ALA A 192 -1.48 -11.36 -16.55
N GLY A 193 -0.20 -11.51 -16.89
CA GLY A 193 0.63 -12.63 -16.42
C GLY A 193 1.12 -12.40 -14.98
N GLU A 194 1.98 -13.32 -14.51
CA GLU A 194 2.65 -13.16 -13.22
C GLU A 194 3.99 -12.44 -13.37
N ALA A 195 4.24 -11.46 -12.51
CA ALA A 195 5.58 -10.89 -12.36
C ALA A 195 6.47 -11.85 -11.56
N ARG A 196 7.77 -11.86 -11.84
CA ARG A 196 8.74 -12.72 -11.13
C ARG A 196 10.14 -12.10 -11.10
N GLY A 197 10.84 -12.28 -9.98
CA GLY A 197 12.28 -12.08 -9.87
C GLY A 197 12.97 -13.43 -9.88
N GLU A 198 13.87 -13.68 -10.84
CA GLU A 198 14.63 -14.94 -10.95
C GLU A 198 16.05 -14.66 -11.45
N GLY A 199 17.05 -15.25 -10.75
CA GLY A 199 18.45 -15.00 -11.04
C GLY A 199 18.79 -13.52 -10.90
N ASP A 200 19.15 -12.89 -12.01
CA ASP A 200 19.42 -11.44 -12.09
C ASP A 200 18.39 -10.72 -12.99
N THR A 201 17.20 -11.31 -13.13
CA THR A 201 16.15 -10.78 -13.99
C THR A 201 14.87 -10.49 -13.22
N LEU A 202 14.27 -9.35 -13.53
CA LEU A 202 12.93 -8.99 -13.09
C LEU A 202 12.00 -8.99 -14.31
N TRP A 203 11.00 -9.86 -14.28
CA TRP A 203 9.95 -9.94 -15.29
C TRP A 203 8.71 -9.19 -14.82
N ILE A 204 8.32 -8.17 -15.58
CA ILE A 204 7.08 -7.41 -15.39
C ILE A 204 6.09 -7.85 -16.47
N ALA A 205 5.04 -8.59 -16.08
CA ALA A 205 4.05 -9.08 -17.03
C ALA A 205 3.22 -7.92 -17.63
N ALA A 206 2.75 -8.07 -18.87
CA ALA A 206 1.85 -7.09 -19.48
C ALA A 206 0.60 -6.85 -18.61
N ALA A 207 0.08 -5.63 -18.63
CA ALA A 207 -1.08 -5.24 -17.83
C ALA A 207 -0.90 -5.46 -16.32
N SER A 208 0.33 -5.26 -15.83
CA SER A 208 0.67 -5.34 -14.42
C SER A 208 1.63 -4.22 -13.99
N GLU A 209 1.70 -3.98 -12.67
CA GLU A 209 2.73 -3.16 -12.06
C GLU A 209 3.38 -3.89 -10.89
N VAL A 210 4.66 -3.57 -10.67
CA VAL A 210 5.45 -4.02 -9.52
C VAL A 210 5.95 -2.77 -8.80
N SER A 211 5.62 -2.64 -7.53
CA SER A 211 5.96 -1.46 -6.72
C SER A 211 6.82 -1.83 -5.52
N PHE A 212 7.87 -1.03 -5.29
CA PHE A 212 8.79 -1.14 -4.17
C PHE A 212 8.60 0.08 -3.26
N PHE A 213 8.43 -0.15 -1.96
CA PHE A 213 8.32 0.89 -0.94
C PHE A 213 9.68 1.06 -0.27
N LEU A 214 10.15 2.30 -0.22
CA LEU A 214 11.52 2.64 0.11
C LEU A 214 11.54 3.73 1.18
N GLU A 215 12.49 3.63 2.10
CA GLU A 215 12.87 4.71 3.03
C GLU A 215 14.32 5.09 2.73
N PRO A 216 14.56 5.79 1.61
CA PRO A 216 15.91 5.94 1.06
C PRO A 216 16.71 6.98 1.86
N ALA A 217 17.79 6.62 2.55
CA ALA A 217 18.56 7.59 3.35
C ALA A 217 19.13 8.80 2.56
N GLN A 218 19.13 8.73 1.22
CA GLN A 218 19.62 9.75 0.29
C GLN A 218 18.95 9.59 -1.08
N ASP A 219 19.22 10.52 -2.00
CA ASP A 219 18.73 10.43 -3.38
C ASP A 219 19.32 9.19 -4.09
N LEU A 220 18.45 8.49 -4.82
CA LEU A 220 18.74 7.22 -5.49
C LEU A 220 18.47 7.36 -6.99
N GLU A 221 19.08 6.47 -7.75
CA GLU A 221 18.94 6.40 -9.20
C GLU A 221 18.70 4.95 -9.60
N LEU A 222 17.66 4.72 -10.40
CA LEU A 222 17.38 3.40 -10.96
C LEU A 222 18.26 3.13 -12.18
N ARG A 223 18.92 1.97 -12.18
CA ARG A 223 19.76 1.45 -13.26
C ARG A 223 19.41 0.01 -13.60
N TRP A 224 19.64 -0.39 -14.84
CA TRP A 224 19.59 -1.79 -15.28
C TRP A 224 20.53 -1.97 -16.49
N GLU A 225 20.98 -3.20 -16.71
CA GLU A 225 21.96 -3.53 -17.76
C GLU A 225 21.32 -3.69 -19.14
N GLY A 226 20.08 -4.15 -19.18
CA GLY A 226 19.33 -4.32 -20.42
C GLY A 226 17.86 -4.58 -20.18
N SER A 227 17.04 -4.24 -21.17
CA SER A 227 15.60 -4.50 -21.17
C SER A 227 15.17 -5.17 -22.47
N ALA A 228 14.16 -6.04 -22.39
CA ALA A 228 13.58 -6.72 -23.55
C ALA A 228 12.04 -6.67 -23.48
N PRO A 229 11.41 -5.58 -23.95
CA PRO A 229 9.96 -5.49 -24.02
C PRO A 229 9.39 -6.40 -25.13
N ARG A 230 8.42 -7.24 -24.77
CA ARG A 230 7.76 -8.22 -25.65
C ARG A 230 6.25 -8.05 -25.57
N GLY A 231 5.63 -7.66 -26.68
CA GLY A 231 4.17 -7.56 -26.75
C GLY A 231 3.56 -6.54 -25.78
N VAL A 232 4.32 -5.52 -25.35
CA VAL A 232 3.87 -4.38 -24.53
C VAL A 232 4.15 -3.07 -25.26
N SER A 233 3.39 -2.01 -24.99
CA SER A 233 3.62 -0.70 -25.61
C SER A 233 4.74 0.09 -24.92
N SER A 234 4.80 0.03 -23.60
CA SER A 234 5.84 0.69 -22.81
C SER A 234 6.05 0.03 -21.44
N LEU A 235 7.21 0.31 -20.84
CA LEU A 235 7.45 0.19 -19.41
C LEU A 235 7.48 1.59 -18.81
N ASP A 236 6.49 1.93 -18.01
CA ASP A 236 6.47 3.17 -17.26
C ASP A 236 7.18 2.97 -15.92
N VAL A 237 8.16 3.82 -15.65
CA VAL A 237 8.88 3.92 -14.37
C VAL A 237 8.36 5.15 -13.65
N VAL A 238 7.67 4.94 -12.53
CA VAL A 238 7.03 5.99 -11.76
C VAL A 238 7.69 6.10 -10.39
N TRP A 239 8.16 7.30 -10.07
CA TRP A 239 8.62 7.67 -8.75
C TRP A 239 7.57 8.51 -8.03
N GLU A 240 7.17 8.06 -6.84
CA GLU A 240 6.28 8.80 -5.93
C GLU A 240 7.05 9.06 -4.64
N VAL A 241 7.41 10.32 -4.37
CA VAL A 241 8.05 10.73 -3.11
C VAL A 241 7.04 11.51 -2.30
N GLU A 242 6.93 11.22 -0.99
CA GLU A 242 5.94 11.89 -0.14
C GLU A 242 6.06 13.42 -0.24
N GLY A 243 4.94 14.10 -0.53
CA GLY A 243 4.91 15.56 -0.67
C GLY A 243 5.57 16.13 -1.95
N ALA A 244 5.96 15.29 -2.92
CA ALA A 244 6.40 15.71 -4.25
C ALA A 244 5.42 15.24 -5.35
N ALA A 245 5.43 15.92 -6.49
CA ALA A 245 4.69 15.46 -7.66
C ALA A 245 5.33 14.16 -8.21
N PRO A 246 4.54 13.16 -8.63
CA PRO A 246 5.07 11.95 -9.23
C PRO A 246 5.88 12.25 -10.50
N VAL A 247 6.99 11.54 -10.69
CA VAL A 247 7.80 11.63 -11.90
C VAL A 247 7.67 10.32 -12.66
N THR A 248 7.30 10.39 -13.94
CA THR A 248 7.11 9.21 -14.80
C THR A 248 8.07 9.28 -15.99
N ALA A 249 8.76 8.17 -16.24
CA ALA A 249 9.56 7.95 -17.45
C ALA A 249 9.05 6.71 -18.18
N SER A 250 8.71 6.85 -19.46
CA SER A 250 8.21 5.74 -20.29
C SER A 250 9.30 5.21 -21.20
N ILE A 251 9.56 3.90 -21.11
CA ILE A 251 10.56 3.18 -21.90
C ILE A 251 9.82 2.38 -22.98
N THR A 252 10.18 2.60 -24.24
CA THR A 252 9.57 1.94 -25.41
C THR A 252 10.56 0.98 -26.08
N GLN A 253 10.13 0.22 -27.10
CA GLN A 253 11.03 -0.66 -27.86
C GLN A 253 12.20 0.06 -28.53
N GLU A 254 12.04 1.35 -28.86
CA GLU A 254 13.06 2.17 -29.53
C GLU A 254 14.01 2.84 -28.53
N SER A 255 13.74 2.73 -27.22
CA SER A 255 14.58 3.32 -26.18
C SER A 255 15.91 2.57 -26.08
N VAL A 256 17.03 3.30 -26.07
CA VAL A 256 18.38 2.73 -25.91
C VAL A 256 18.81 2.84 -24.43
N PRO A 257 18.72 1.77 -23.62
CA PRO A 257 19.27 1.77 -22.26
C PRO A 257 20.81 1.86 -22.28
N PRO A 258 21.44 2.31 -21.18
CA PRO A 258 20.85 2.65 -19.89
C PRO A 258 20.57 4.15 -19.76
N LEU A 259 19.32 4.51 -19.49
CA LEU A 259 18.98 5.85 -19.02
C LEU A 259 18.94 5.79 -17.48
N PRO A 260 19.88 6.45 -16.78
CA PRO A 260 19.73 6.62 -15.34
C PRO A 260 18.43 7.38 -15.06
N LEU A 261 17.54 6.79 -14.26
CA LEU A 261 16.27 7.42 -13.90
C LEU A 261 16.37 7.92 -12.45
N PRO A 262 16.72 9.21 -12.24
CA PRO A 262 16.90 9.75 -10.91
C PRO A 262 15.56 9.82 -10.16
N MET A 263 15.58 9.46 -8.88
CA MET A 263 14.50 9.71 -7.95
C MET A 263 14.39 11.23 -7.68
N PRO A 264 13.18 11.77 -7.46
CA PRO A 264 13.01 13.12 -6.94
C PRO A 264 13.74 13.29 -5.59
N PRO A 265 14.21 14.50 -5.23
CA PRO A 265 14.96 14.72 -3.99
C PRO A 265 14.16 14.29 -2.75
N VAL A 266 14.75 13.53 -1.83
CA VAL A 266 14.05 13.05 -0.61
C VAL A 266 14.32 13.89 0.64
N GLY A 267 15.38 14.69 0.64
CA GLY A 267 15.74 15.56 1.75
C GLY A 267 14.83 16.78 1.90
N VAL A 268 14.44 17.09 3.14
CA VAL A 268 13.84 18.38 3.52
C VAL A 268 14.94 19.26 4.12
N GLN A 269 15.08 20.52 3.72
CA GLN A 269 15.87 21.48 4.50
C GLN A 269 15.24 21.58 5.89
N GLY A 270 15.89 21.00 6.89
CA GLY A 270 15.40 20.98 8.27
C GLY A 270 15.15 22.38 8.83
N THR A 271 14.27 22.47 9.81
CA THR A 271 14.24 23.63 10.71
C THR A 271 15.29 23.37 11.79
N GLU A 272 16.16 24.35 12.03
CA GLU A 272 17.15 24.29 13.11
C GLU A 272 16.38 24.13 14.43
N THR A 273 16.61 23.01 15.12
CA THR A 273 16.02 22.80 16.45
C THR A 273 16.64 23.80 17.43
N ALA A 274 15.95 24.12 18.53
CA ALA A 274 16.48 25.02 19.57
C ALA A 274 17.82 24.54 20.19
N ALA A 275 18.24 23.30 19.91
CA ALA A 275 19.49 22.68 20.33
C ALA A 275 20.60 22.70 19.26
N GLY A 276 20.35 23.21 18.04
CA GLY A 276 21.32 23.25 16.95
C GLY A 276 21.47 21.94 16.15
N ASP A 277 20.66 20.92 16.44
CA ASP A 277 20.64 19.66 15.69
C ASP A 277 19.77 19.76 14.44
N TRP A 278 20.30 19.21 13.33
CA TRP A 278 19.60 19.05 12.06
C TRP A 278 19.00 17.64 11.96
N LEU A 279 17.71 17.49 12.24
CA LEU A 279 16.99 16.26 11.89
C LEU A 279 16.65 16.31 10.39
N ALA A 280 17.45 15.64 9.56
CA ALA A 280 17.08 15.39 8.18
C ALA A 280 15.92 14.37 8.16
N THR A 281 14.69 14.86 8.03
CA THR A 281 13.55 13.99 7.74
C THR A 281 13.67 13.50 6.31
N VAL A 282 13.93 12.21 6.15
CA VAL A 282 13.91 11.56 4.85
C VAL A 282 12.47 11.16 4.53
N ARG A 283 12.02 11.48 3.32
CA ARG A 283 10.66 11.20 2.87
C ARG A 283 10.58 9.78 2.28
N PRO A 284 9.60 8.96 2.71
CA PRO A 284 9.29 7.69 2.06
C PRO A 284 9.06 7.87 0.55
N ALA A 285 9.46 6.85 -0.20
CA ALA A 285 9.35 6.83 -1.65
C ALA A 285 8.77 5.50 -2.13
N ARG A 286 8.07 5.53 -3.27
CA ARG A 286 7.59 4.36 -3.98
C ARG A 286 8.13 4.38 -5.40
N LEU A 287 8.80 3.31 -5.78
CA LEU A 287 9.19 3.03 -7.17
C LEU A 287 8.17 2.07 -7.77
N THR A 288 7.54 2.43 -8.87
CA THR A 288 6.62 1.56 -9.61
C THR A 288 7.14 1.29 -11.01
N LEU A 289 7.21 0.02 -11.39
CA LEU A 289 7.52 -0.48 -12.72
C LEU A 289 6.23 -1.04 -13.33
N ARG A 290 5.66 -0.37 -14.33
CA ARG A 290 4.35 -0.69 -14.90
C ARG A 290 4.46 -1.04 -16.38
N ALA A 291 4.08 -2.25 -16.75
CA ALA A 291 4.07 -2.68 -18.14
C ALA A 291 2.72 -2.36 -18.78
N ALA A 292 2.71 -1.29 -19.57
CA ALA A 292 1.53 -0.76 -20.24
C ALA A 292 1.28 -1.47 -21.57
N GLY A 293 -0.01 -1.70 -21.86
CA GLY A 293 -0.47 -2.21 -23.14
C GLY A 293 -0.02 -3.62 -23.50
N GLY A 294 -0.61 -4.16 -24.56
CA GLY A 294 -0.10 -5.36 -25.22
C GLY A 294 -1.07 -5.95 -26.23
N ALA A 295 -0.54 -6.40 -27.36
CA ALA A 295 -1.29 -7.27 -28.27
C ALA A 295 -1.26 -8.70 -27.70
N ALA A 296 -2.36 -9.45 -27.85
CA ALA A 296 -2.32 -10.88 -27.57
C ALA A 296 -1.19 -11.49 -28.42
N ALA A 297 -0.15 -12.00 -27.77
CA ALA A 297 0.96 -12.63 -28.47
C ALA A 297 0.39 -13.77 -29.34
N SER A 298 0.59 -13.68 -30.66
CA SER A 298 0.16 -14.72 -31.59
C SER A 298 0.93 -16.04 -31.41
N SER A 299 1.99 -16.04 -30.61
CA SER A 299 2.98 -17.13 -30.45
C SER A 299 2.88 -17.92 -29.14
N GLY A 300 1.92 -17.66 -28.24
CA GLY A 300 1.85 -18.34 -26.94
C GLY A 300 2.98 -17.97 -25.96
N GLU A 301 3.85 -17.03 -26.34
CA GLU A 301 4.83 -16.43 -25.43
C GLU A 301 4.16 -15.37 -24.54
N GLU A 302 4.56 -15.32 -23.26
CA GLU A 302 4.05 -14.32 -22.33
C GLU A 302 4.47 -12.90 -22.75
N ALA A 303 3.52 -11.96 -22.76
CA ALA A 303 3.79 -10.55 -22.98
C ALA A 303 4.26 -9.88 -21.69
N GLY A 304 5.26 -9.01 -21.79
CA GLY A 304 5.88 -8.35 -20.63
C GLY A 304 7.23 -7.73 -20.94
N VAL A 305 7.96 -7.36 -19.90
CA VAL A 305 9.29 -6.76 -19.98
C VAL A 305 10.24 -7.51 -19.05
N VAL A 306 11.36 -7.99 -19.60
CA VAL A 306 12.50 -8.43 -18.79
C VAL A 306 13.40 -7.22 -18.52
N LEU A 307 13.76 -6.99 -17.27
CA LEU A 307 14.86 -6.12 -16.85
C LEU A 307 16.01 -6.99 -16.33
N ARG A 308 17.23 -6.78 -16.82
CA ARG A 308 18.46 -7.43 -16.33
C ARG A 308 19.19 -6.52 -15.34
N GLY A 309 19.53 -7.04 -14.18
CA GLY A 309 20.24 -6.31 -13.13
C GLY A 309 19.59 -4.99 -12.68
N PRO A 310 18.27 -4.91 -12.43
CA PRO A 310 17.66 -3.66 -11.97
C PRO A 310 18.10 -3.32 -10.53
N ARG A 311 18.84 -2.23 -10.36
CA ARG A 311 19.42 -1.77 -9.08
C ARG A 311 19.11 -0.31 -8.79
N LEU A 312 18.96 0.01 -7.51
CA LEU A 312 19.01 1.38 -7.01
C LEU A 312 20.42 1.71 -6.52
N THR A 313 20.98 2.76 -7.08
CA THR A 313 22.33 3.23 -6.75
C THR A 313 22.28 4.67 -6.25
N ALA A 314 23.14 5.02 -5.30
CA ALA A 314 23.29 6.41 -4.88
C ALA A 314 24.42 7.12 -5.64
N ASP A 315 24.18 8.36 -6.07
CA ASP A 315 25.22 9.21 -6.65
C ASP A 315 26.06 9.86 -5.53
N GLN A 316 27.35 9.54 -5.46
CA GLN A 316 28.28 10.12 -4.50
C GLN A 316 28.69 11.58 -4.84
N ARG A 317 28.19 12.18 -5.93
CA ARG A 317 28.63 13.51 -6.41
C ARG A 317 28.26 14.71 -5.52
N GLY A 318 27.69 14.51 -4.33
CA GLY A 318 27.27 15.59 -3.43
C GLY A 318 27.89 15.59 -2.03
N SER A 319 28.68 14.59 -1.62
CA SER A 319 29.30 14.58 -0.28
C SER A 319 30.81 14.32 -0.41
N PRO A 320 31.68 15.16 0.17
CA PRO A 320 33.10 14.84 0.20
C PRO A 320 33.27 13.51 0.95
N PRO A 321 34.15 12.61 0.48
CA PRO A 321 34.46 11.42 1.25
C PRO A 321 34.99 11.85 2.62
N PRO A 322 34.55 11.26 3.74
CA PRO A 322 35.25 11.46 4.98
C PRO A 322 36.68 10.97 4.78
N ASP A 323 37.63 11.91 4.85
CA ASP A 323 39.04 11.61 4.80
C ASP A 323 39.35 10.51 5.82
N ARG A 324 40.03 9.46 5.36
CA ARG A 324 40.72 8.56 6.28
C ARG A 324 41.93 9.29 6.86
N VAL A 325 42.21 8.95 8.11
CA VAL A 325 43.37 9.27 8.98
C VAL A 325 43.13 10.58 9.77
N ALA A 326 43.15 10.62 11.11
CA ALA A 326 44.19 10.10 11.99
C ALA A 326 43.68 9.82 13.42
N GLU A 327 44.39 8.95 14.13
CA GLU A 327 44.28 8.78 15.58
C GLU A 327 44.60 10.08 16.34
N GLY A 328 43.70 10.47 17.24
CA GLY A 328 43.92 11.35 18.40
C GLY A 328 43.21 12.72 18.36
N PRO A 329 42.96 13.39 19.51
CA PRO A 329 42.77 12.87 20.87
C PRO A 329 41.26 12.72 21.20
N SER A 330 40.95 11.87 22.17
CA SER A 330 39.61 11.68 22.73
C SER A 330 39.00 13.01 23.19
N LEU A 331 38.05 13.54 22.43
CA LEU A 331 37.17 14.61 22.84
C LEU A 331 35.94 13.98 23.48
N GLU A 332 35.74 14.27 24.76
CA GLU A 332 34.55 13.89 25.52
C GLU A 332 33.31 14.38 24.78
N GLU A 333 32.39 13.45 24.49
CA GLU A 333 31.05 13.79 24.01
C GLU A 333 30.37 14.73 25.00
N PRO A 334 29.60 15.75 24.55
CA PRO A 334 28.68 16.45 25.42
C PRO A 334 27.74 15.40 25.98
N GLY A 335 27.85 15.15 27.28
CA GLY A 335 27.12 14.08 27.94
C GLY A 335 25.64 14.14 27.62
N VAL A 336 25.17 13.22 26.77
CA VAL A 336 23.95 12.50 27.08
C VAL A 336 24.09 12.16 28.56
N PRO A 337 23.16 12.56 29.45
CA PRO A 337 23.26 12.13 30.83
C PRO A 337 23.36 10.61 30.77
N ALA A 338 24.53 10.09 31.13
CA ALA A 338 24.74 8.67 31.28
C ALA A 338 23.56 8.17 32.11
N PRO A 339 22.90 7.05 31.74
CA PRO A 339 21.85 6.50 32.58
C PRO A 339 22.41 6.47 33.99
N SER A 340 21.82 7.28 34.87
CA SER A 340 22.23 7.38 36.26
C SER A 340 22.35 5.97 36.77
N SER A 341 23.57 5.57 37.18
CA SER A 341 23.99 4.28 37.74
C SER A 341 22.91 3.20 37.71
N PRO A 342 23.07 2.05 37.02
CA PRO A 342 22.00 1.07 36.77
C PRO A 342 21.24 0.80 38.05
N GLY A 343 20.15 1.55 38.24
CA GLY A 343 19.35 1.48 39.44
C GLY A 343 18.50 0.28 39.17
N VAL A 344 19.04 -0.92 39.46
CA VAL A 344 18.46 -2.26 39.24
C VAL A 344 17.25 -2.12 38.35
N GLU A 345 17.41 -2.13 37.02
CA GLU A 345 16.31 -1.92 36.08
C GLU A 345 15.14 -2.79 36.54
N ARG A 346 14.18 -2.15 37.22
CA ARG A 346 13.07 -2.87 37.83
C ARG A 346 12.17 -3.17 36.67
N ARG A 347 12.40 -4.33 36.09
CA ARG A 347 11.49 -4.95 35.16
C ARG A 347 10.07 -4.83 35.72
N PRO A 348 9.11 -4.32 34.95
CA PRO A 348 7.76 -4.09 35.46
C PRO A 348 7.14 -5.41 35.92
N ASP A 349 6.48 -5.40 37.08
CA ASP A 349 5.86 -6.60 37.65
C ASP A 349 4.74 -7.14 36.75
N SER A 350 4.08 -6.26 36.00
CA SER A 350 2.99 -6.59 35.09
C SER A 350 2.99 -5.68 33.88
N ILE A 351 2.62 -6.23 32.72
CA ILE A 351 2.43 -5.48 31.47
C ILE A 351 0.99 -5.74 31.01
N LEU A 352 0.25 -4.67 30.71
CA LEU A 352 -1.09 -4.74 30.15
C LEU A 352 -1.11 -4.03 28.79
N LEU A 353 -1.36 -4.79 27.73
CA LEU A 353 -1.66 -4.26 26.41
C LEU A 353 -3.19 -4.24 26.22
N TRP A 354 -3.77 -3.05 26.18
CA TRP A 354 -5.21 -2.88 25.97
C TRP A 354 -5.49 -2.31 24.58
N ILE A 355 -6.16 -3.10 23.74
CA ILE A 355 -6.53 -2.74 22.37
C ILE A 355 -8.05 -2.55 22.31
N VAL A 356 -8.49 -1.45 21.69
CA VAL A 356 -9.90 -1.16 21.42
C VAL A 356 -10.13 -1.15 19.91
N ASP A 357 -11.05 -1.98 19.43
CA ASP A 357 -11.31 -2.10 18.00
C ASP A 357 -12.04 -0.88 17.45
N THR A 358 -11.57 -0.36 16.32
CA THR A 358 -12.15 0.79 15.61
C THR A 358 -12.25 2.09 16.44
N LEU A 359 -11.39 2.26 17.45
CA LEU A 359 -11.41 3.43 18.32
C LEU A 359 -11.02 4.70 17.56
N ARG A 360 -11.87 5.72 17.67
CA ARG A 360 -11.66 7.04 17.08
C ARG A 360 -11.16 8.04 18.10
N VAL A 361 -9.97 8.59 17.87
CA VAL A 361 -9.36 9.57 18.80
C VAL A 361 -10.17 10.86 18.92
N ASP A 362 -10.84 11.31 17.84
CA ASP A 362 -11.70 12.51 17.84
C ASP A 362 -12.96 12.38 18.72
N ARG A 363 -13.19 11.20 19.31
CA ARG A 363 -14.29 10.92 20.24
C ARG A 363 -13.84 10.87 21.70
N LEU A 364 -12.56 11.10 21.98
CA LEU A 364 -12.00 11.04 23.33
C LEU A 364 -11.84 12.44 23.93
N GLY A 365 -12.22 12.59 25.19
CA GLY A 365 -12.20 13.86 25.92
C GLY A 365 -10.80 14.46 26.02
N PHE A 366 -9.78 13.64 26.29
CA PHE A 366 -8.38 14.10 26.31
C PHE A 366 -7.89 14.66 24.96
N HIS A 367 -8.59 14.35 23.87
CA HIS A 367 -8.31 14.86 22.52
C HIS A 367 -9.36 15.91 22.06
N GLY A 368 -10.03 16.56 23.02
CA GLY A 368 -10.91 17.71 22.78
C GLY A 368 -12.38 17.37 22.49
N HIS A 369 -12.81 16.13 22.72
CA HIS A 369 -14.23 15.79 22.57
C HIS A 369 -15.07 16.38 23.72
N GLU A 370 -16.09 17.18 23.39
CA GLU A 370 -16.85 17.96 24.39
C GLU A 370 -17.72 17.12 25.32
N ARG A 371 -18.12 15.90 24.91
CA ARG A 371 -18.99 15.03 25.71
C ARG A 371 -18.15 14.14 26.61
N PRO A 372 -18.55 13.91 27.88
CA PRO A 372 -17.82 13.06 28.82
C PRO A 372 -18.08 11.57 28.55
N VAL A 373 -17.72 11.09 27.35
CA VAL A 373 -17.94 9.70 26.92
C VAL A 373 -16.77 8.78 27.24
N SER A 374 -15.61 9.34 27.61
CA SER A 374 -14.36 8.60 27.86
C SER A 374 -13.68 8.92 29.21
N PRO A 375 -14.40 9.19 30.33
CA PRO A 375 -13.79 9.73 31.54
C PRO A 375 -12.66 8.86 32.13
N ASN A 376 -12.74 7.54 31.98
CA ASN A 376 -11.68 6.63 32.44
C ASN A 376 -10.44 6.65 31.53
N PHE A 377 -10.62 6.82 30.22
CA PHE A 377 -9.51 6.98 29.27
C PHE A 377 -8.83 8.33 29.47
N ASP A 378 -9.61 9.38 29.72
CA ASP A 378 -9.08 10.73 29.97
C ASP A 378 -8.23 10.74 31.25
N ALA A 379 -8.74 10.17 32.34
CA ALA A 379 -7.99 10.02 33.60
C ALA A 379 -6.76 9.09 33.50
N LEU A 380 -6.74 8.17 32.52
CA LEU A 380 -5.55 7.37 32.21
C LEU A 380 -4.54 8.20 31.42
N ALA A 381 -4.99 8.95 30.42
CA ALA A 381 -4.15 9.80 29.58
C ALA A 381 -3.40 10.87 30.41
N GLU A 382 -4.07 11.48 31.40
CA GLU A 382 -3.46 12.47 32.32
C GLU A 382 -2.23 11.96 33.07
N ARG A 383 -2.13 10.64 33.28
CA ARG A 383 -1.01 10.00 34.00
C ARG A 383 -0.13 9.12 33.12
N SER A 384 -0.28 9.22 31.80
CA SER A 384 0.43 8.41 30.83
C SER A 384 1.25 9.29 29.89
N THR A 385 2.24 8.69 29.22
CA THR A 385 2.82 9.32 28.02
C THR A 385 1.85 9.12 26.86
N VAL A 386 1.40 10.22 26.26
CA VAL A 386 0.47 10.22 25.13
C VAL A 386 1.23 10.48 23.84
N PHE A 387 1.11 9.58 22.87
CA PHE A 387 1.66 9.75 21.54
C PHE A 387 0.60 10.39 20.63
N GLU A 388 0.81 11.64 20.23
CA GLU A 388 -0.13 12.38 19.37
C GLU A 388 -0.19 11.83 17.93
N ARG A 389 0.85 11.10 17.51
CA ARG A 389 0.99 10.54 16.16
C ARG A 389 1.27 9.04 16.20
N ALA A 390 0.29 8.28 16.68
CA ALA A 390 0.30 6.81 16.62
C ALA A 390 -0.56 6.32 15.44
N ILE A 391 0.08 5.82 14.38
CA ILE A 391 -0.59 5.44 13.12
C ILE A 391 -0.67 3.91 13.02
N ALA A 392 -1.87 3.39 12.74
CA ALA A 392 -2.07 1.98 12.46
C ALA A 392 -1.41 1.58 11.14
N GLN A 393 -0.76 0.43 11.10
CA GLN A 393 -0.04 -0.07 9.93
C GLN A 393 -0.98 -0.63 8.84
N SER A 394 -2.26 -0.80 9.13
CA SER A 394 -3.28 -1.18 8.15
C SER A 394 -4.66 -0.59 8.50
N SER A 395 -5.55 -0.59 7.52
CA SER A 395 -6.91 -0.03 7.64
C SER A 395 -7.91 -0.95 8.35
N TRP A 396 -7.52 -2.18 8.69
CA TRP A 396 -8.41 -3.16 9.32
C TRP A 396 -7.70 -4.02 10.37
N THR A 397 -8.50 -4.65 11.24
CA THR A 397 -8.06 -5.19 12.53
C THR A 397 -6.95 -6.22 12.43
N ARG A 398 -7.09 -7.23 11.56
CA ARG A 398 -6.21 -8.41 11.56
C ARG A 398 -4.74 -8.09 11.28
N PRO A 399 -4.38 -7.42 10.17
CA PRO A 399 -2.99 -7.04 9.93
C PRO A 399 -2.44 -6.08 10.99
N THR A 400 -3.24 -5.11 11.45
CA THR A 400 -2.77 -4.18 12.50
C THR A 400 -2.41 -4.91 13.79
N VAL A 401 -3.23 -5.89 14.22
CA VAL A 401 -2.93 -6.69 15.42
C VAL A 401 -1.73 -7.62 15.19
N ALA A 402 -1.57 -8.18 13.99
CA ALA A 402 -0.40 -8.99 13.67
C ALA A 402 0.89 -8.15 13.76
N THR A 403 0.89 -6.93 13.22
CA THR A 403 2.01 -6.01 13.37
C THR A 403 2.26 -5.64 14.83
N LEU A 404 1.22 -5.39 15.63
CA LEU A 404 1.38 -5.10 17.06
C LEU A 404 2.02 -6.25 17.83
N LEU A 405 1.67 -7.50 17.51
CA LEU A 405 2.22 -8.66 18.20
C LEU A 405 3.60 -9.07 17.69
N THR A 406 3.91 -8.86 16.42
CA THR A 406 5.18 -9.35 15.83
C THR A 406 6.24 -8.26 15.70
N GLY A 407 5.84 -6.99 15.70
CA GLY A 407 6.69 -5.87 15.30
C GLY A 407 7.01 -5.85 13.80
N VAL A 408 6.34 -6.67 12.99
CA VAL A 408 6.58 -6.84 11.55
C VAL A 408 5.46 -6.16 10.76
N GLY A 409 5.78 -5.46 9.67
CA GLY A 409 4.78 -4.77 8.86
C GLY A 409 3.93 -5.71 7.98
N PRO A 410 2.73 -5.26 7.52
CA PRO A 410 1.83 -6.06 6.69
C PRO A 410 2.42 -6.57 5.38
N GLU A 411 3.39 -5.85 4.83
CA GLU A 411 4.16 -6.24 3.66
C GLU A 411 5.01 -7.49 3.89
N ARG A 412 5.47 -7.71 5.13
CA ARG A 412 6.31 -8.84 5.51
C ARG A 412 5.52 -10.02 6.08
N HIS A 413 4.51 -9.78 6.91
CA HIS A 413 3.69 -10.87 7.45
C HIS A 413 2.53 -11.31 6.52
N GLY A 414 2.30 -10.61 5.40
CA GLY A 414 1.46 -11.09 4.29
C GLY A 414 -0.06 -11.13 4.53
N ILE A 415 -0.55 -10.71 5.69
CA ILE A 415 -1.99 -10.75 6.03
C ILE A 415 -2.73 -9.63 5.28
N ARG A 416 -3.18 -9.96 4.06
CA ARG A 416 -3.87 -9.04 3.15
C ARG A 416 -5.36 -9.33 2.96
N GLU A 417 -5.83 -10.51 3.36
CA GLU A 417 -7.18 -11.01 3.07
C GLU A 417 -7.82 -11.65 4.30
N LEU A 418 -9.17 -11.75 4.30
CA LEU A 418 -9.95 -12.37 5.38
C LEU A 418 -9.66 -13.86 5.60
N SER A 419 -9.06 -14.54 4.63
CA SER A 419 -8.63 -15.93 4.71
C SER A 419 -7.26 -16.10 5.38
N HIS A 420 -6.44 -15.04 5.47
CA HIS A 420 -5.08 -15.12 6.00
C HIS A 420 -5.04 -15.06 7.52
N GLY A 421 -4.20 -15.89 8.13
CA GLY A 421 -3.91 -15.90 9.57
C GLY A 421 -2.46 -15.50 9.84
N MET A 422 -2.11 -15.33 11.12
CA MET A 422 -0.73 -15.15 11.56
C MET A 422 0.01 -16.48 11.46
N GLU A 423 1.14 -16.50 10.76
CA GLU A 423 1.98 -17.70 10.64
C GLU A 423 2.88 -17.89 11.86
N GLU A 424 3.09 -19.14 12.27
CA GLU A 424 3.95 -19.52 13.40
C GLU A 424 5.44 -19.16 13.20
N SER A 425 5.85 -18.83 11.98
CA SER A 425 7.22 -18.47 11.64
C SER A 425 7.66 -17.12 12.22
N PHE A 426 6.72 -16.24 12.59
CA PHE A 426 7.01 -14.95 13.18
C PHE A 426 7.14 -15.05 14.70
N ALA A 427 8.22 -14.49 15.25
CA ALA A 427 8.36 -14.32 16.69
C ALA A 427 7.39 -13.24 17.19
N THR A 428 6.70 -13.52 18.29
CA THR A 428 5.64 -12.68 18.84
C THR A 428 6.01 -12.08 20.19
N LEU A 429 5.39 -10.96 20.55
CA LEU A 429 5.55 -10.25 21.81
C LEU A 429 5.30 -11.17 23.02
N PRO A 430 4.25 -12.02 23.06
CA PRO A 430 4.08 -13.00 24.14
C PRO A 430 5.25 -13.98 24.26
N GLU A 431 5.81 -14.48 23.15
CA GLU A 431 6.98 -15.36 23.18
C GLU A 431 8.20 -14.67 23.78
N ARG A 432 8.45 -13.41 23.38
CA ARG A 432 9.52 -12.58 23.95
C ARG A 432 9.32 -12.32 25.44
N LEU A 433 8.10 -12.05 25.87
CA LEU A 433 7.79 -11.83 27.28
C LEU A 433 7.95 -13.13 28.10
N ARG A 434 7.60 -14.27 27.52
CA ARG A 434 7.80 -15.59 28.13
C ARG A 434 9.28 -15.96 28.24
N GLU A 435 10.10 -15.65 27.23
CA GLU A 435 11.57 -15.80 27.30
C GLU A 435 12.17 -15.01 28.47
N LEU A 436 11.57 -13.87 28.80
CA LEU A 436 11.95 -13.09 29.97
C LEU A 436 11.36 -13.68 31.27
N GLY A 437 10.38 -14.58 31.23
CA GLY A 437 9.77 -15.22 32.40
C GLY A 437 8.44 -14.58 32.86
N TYR A 438 7.76 -13.84 31.99
CA TYR A 438 6.37 -13.44 32.24
C TYR A 438 5.43 -14.61 31.97
N ALA A 439 4.39 -14.73 32.80
CA ALA A 439 3.19 -15.45 32.41
C ALA A 439 2.38 -14.58 31.42
N THR A 440 1.87 -15.18 30.36
CA THR A 440 1.22 -14.48 29.25
C THR A 440 -0.22 -14.95 29.08
N ALA A 441 -1.15 -14.00 29.01
CA ALA A 441 -2.55 -14.30 28.76
C ALA A 441 -3.16 -13.31 27.75
N GLY A 442 -3.94 -13.83 26.81
CA GLY A 442 -4.66 -13.06 25.80
C GLY A 442 -6.17 -13.27 25.91
N PHE A 443 -6.93 -12.18 25.87
CA PHE A 443 -8.40 -12.21 25.91
C PHE A 443 -8.93 -11.35 24.76
N SER A 444 -9.67 -11.97 23.85
CA SER A 444 -10.20 -11.32 22.65
C SER A 444 -11.71 -11.43 22.58
N ALA A 445 -12.37 -10.34 22.17
CA ALA A 445 -13.78 -10.31 21.79
C ALA A 445 -13.97 -10.10 20.27
N ASN A 446 -12.89 -10.18 19.50
CA ASN A 446 -12.90 -9.85 18.07
C ASN A 446 -12.72 -11.11 17.21
N ALA A 447 -13.66 -11.37 16.30
CA ALA A 447 -13.61 -12.52 15.40
C ALA A 447 -12.42 -12.51 14.43
N ASN A 448 -11.72 -11.38 14.27
CA ASN A 448 -10.48 -11.32 13.50
C ASN A 448 -9.25 -11.78 14.29
N VAL A 449 -9.34 -11.82 15.61
CA VAL A 449 -8.23 -12.10 16.53
C VAL A 449 -8.62 -13.30 17.37
N THR A 450 -8.46 -14.49 16.81
CA THR A 450 -8.82 -15.76 17.44
C THR A 450 -7.63 -16.73 17.39
N ALA A 451 -7.75 -17.85 18.10
CA ALA A 451 -6.79 -18.94 17.98
C ALA A 451 -6.75 -19.50 16.55
N ASP A 452 -7.91 -19.63 15.90
CA ASP A 452 -8.04 -20.15 14.53
C ASP A 452 -7.37 -19.25 13.48
N THR A 453 -7.24 -17.95 13.76
CA THR A 453 -6.50 -17.01 12.91
C THR A 453 -5.03 -16.85 13.32
N GLY A 454 -4.52 -17.71 14.21
CA GLY A 454 -3.11 -17.79 14.62
C GLY A 454 -2.72 -16.93 15.81
N PHE A 455 -3.62 -16.08 16.32
CA PHE A 455 -3.28 -15.07 17.35
C PHE A 455 -3.11 -15.61 18.77
N ALA A 456 -3.34 -16.90 18.98
CA ALA A 456 -3.04 -17.57 20.25
C ALA A 456 -1.55 -17.90 20.43
N GLN A 457 -0.74 -17.77 19.38
CA GLN A 457 0.69 -18.07 19.42
C GLN A 457 1.39 -17.32 20.56
N GLY A 458 2.21 -18.03 21.31
CA GLY A 458 3.05 -17.47 22.36
C GLY A 458 2.38 -17.25 23.71
N PHE A 459 1.06 -17.21 23.78
CA PHE A 459 0.33 -17.04 25.04
C PHE A 459 0.23 -18.35 25.82
N ASP A 460 0.44 -18.31 27.14
CA ASP A 460 0.21 -19.46 28.04
C ASP A 460 -1.30 -19.77 28.18
N ARG A 461 -2.13 -18.73 28.05
CA ARG A 461 -3.60 -18.83 28.00
C ARG A 461 -4.15 -17.85 26.97
N PHE A 462 -5.00 -18.33 26.06
CA PHE A 462 -5.71 -17.46 25.13
C PHE A 462 -7.20 -17.79 25.14
N GLU A 463 -8.05 -16.76 25.28
CA GLU A 463 -9.50 -16.92 25.30
C GLU A 463 -10.18 -15.97 24.32
N TYR A 464 -11.12 -16.53 23.58
CA TYR A 464 -12.02 -15.77 22.73
C TYR A 464 -13.43 -15.82 23.32
N ALA A 465 -13.99 -14.64 23.63
CA ALA A 465 -15.36 -14.48 24.08
C ALA A 465 -16.18 -13.83 22.97
N ALA A 466 -17.05 -14.61 22.31
CA ALA A 466 -18.01 -14.06 21.36
C ALA A 466 -19.00 -13.14 22.12
N VAL A 467 -19.03 -11.85 21.75
CA VAL A 467 -19.93 -10.83 22.33
C VAL A 467 -21.13 -10.61 21.43
#